data_AF-A0A9E2GJJ8-F1
#
_entry.id   AF-A0A9E2GJJ8-F1
#
_cell.length_a   1.000
_cell.length_b   1.000
_cell.length_c   1.000
_cell.angle_alpha   90.00
_cell.angle_beta   90.00
_cell.angle_gamma   90.00
#
_symmetry.space_group_name_H-M   'P 1'
#
loop_
_entity.id
_entity.type
_entity.pdbx_description
1 polymer ?
#
loop_
_entity_poly.entity_id
_entity_poly.type
_entity_poly.pdbx_seq_one_letter_code
_entity_poly.pdbx_strand_id
1 'polypeptide(L)'
;IIMVKPALAYLDVIRRAKEEFDLPLAAYNVSGEFAMIKAAAQMGWLDGERAMLESLIAIRRAGADMIITYFAPEAAQILGK
;
A
#
# COMPACT_ATOMS: atom_id res chain seq x y z
N ILE A 1 -16.56 -4.58 6.52
CA ILE A 1 -15.21 -4.22 6.03
C ILE A 1 -14.41 -3.78 7.25
N ILE A 2 -13.23 -4.38 7.47
CA ILE A 2 -12.27 -3.96 8.50
C ILE A 2 -11.14 -3.19 7.81
N MET A 3 -10.50 -2.26 8.51
CA MET A 3 -9.36 -1.51 7.96
C MET A 3 -8.18 -1.49 8.92
N VAL A 4 -6.98 -1.67 8.39
CA VAL A 4 -5.72 -1.38 9.08
C VAL A 4 -5.12 -0.08 8.53
N LYS A 5 -4.68 0.78 9.45
CA LYS A 5 -4.06 2.08 9.16
C LYS A 5 -3.03 2.39 10.27
N PRO A 6 -1.78 2.79 9.95
CA PRO A 6 -1.12 2.81 8.62
C PRO A 6 -0.96 1.42 7.99
N ALA A 7 -0.66 1.35 6.69
CA ALA A 7 -0.57 0.06 5.98
C ALA A 7 0.85 -0.51 5.97
N LEU A 8 1.82 0.21 5.41
CA LEU A 8 3.17 -0.31 5.15
C LEU A 8 3.90 -0.70 6.44
N ALA A 9 3.73 0.08 7.51
CA ALA A 9 4.37 -0.19 8.79
C ALA A 9 3.69 -1.30 9.61
N TYR A 10 2.53 -1.80 9.18
CA TYR A 10 1.68 -2.76 9.92
C TYR A 10 1.21 -3.92 9.04
N LEU A 11 2.04 -4.37 8.09
CA LEU A 11 1.72 -5.50 7.21
C LEU A 11 1.48 -6.81 8.00
N ASP A 12 2.14 -6.98 9.14
CA ASP A 12 1.92 -8.06 10.09
C ASP A 12 0.51 -8.03 10.69
N VAL A 13 0.01 -6.84 11.05
CA VAL A 13 -1.37 -6.67 11.55
C VAL A 13 -2.39 -6.92 10.45
N ILE A 14 -2.12 -6.50 9.21
CA ILE A 14 -2.97 -6.85 8.05
C ILE A 14 -3.03 -8.36 7.90
N ARG A 15 -1.89 -9.04 7.99
CA ARG A 15 -1.83 -10.50 7.86
C ARG A 15 -2.62 -11.20 8.95
N ARG A 16 -2.42 -10.78 10.21
CA ARG A 16 -3.14 -11.32 11.35
C ARG A 16 -4.65 -11.09 11.22
N ALA A 17 -5.07 -9.89 10.80
CA ALA A 17 -6.48 -9.59 10.58
C ALA A 17 -7.10 -10.45 9.47
N LYS A 18 -6.35 -10.75 8.40
CA LYS A 18 -6.81 -11.64 7.32
C LYS A 18 -7.02 -13.09 7.78
N GLU A 19 -6.26 -13.54 8.78
CA GLU A 19 -6.38 -14.88 9.36
C GLU A 19 -7.48 -14.97 10.42
N GLU A 20 -7.70 -13.90 11.19
CA GLU A 20 -8.65 -13.88 12.31
C GLU A 20 -10.09 -13.54 11.90
N PHE A 21 -10.29 -12.73 10.86
CA PHE A 21 -11.62 -12.22 10.49
C PHE A 21 -12.03 -12.68 9.09
N ASP A 22 -13.20 -13.32 9.00
CA ASP A 22 -13.85 -13.67 7.72
C ASP A 22 -14.66 -12.48 7.16
N LEU A 23 -13.99 -11.34 6.96
CA LEU A 23 -14.57 -10.12 6.41
C LEU A 23 -13.61 -9.48 5.39
N PRO A 24 -14.13 -8.70 4.41
CA PRO A 24 -13.26 -7.96 3.50
C PRO A 24 -12.34 -6.99 4.26
N LEU A 25 -11.05 -7.03 3.93
CA LEU A 25 -10.01 -6.24 4.59
C LEU A 25 -9.52 -5.12 3.69
N ALA A 26 -9.67 -3.88 4.14
CA ALA A 26 -9.05 -2.71 3.53
C ALA A 26 -7.74 -2.36 4.23
N ALA A 27 -6.79 -1.78 3.51
CA ALA A 27 -5.59 -1.18 4.07
C ALA A 27 -5.43 0.24 3.54
N TYR A 28 -5.08 1.19 4.41
CA TYR A 28 -4.88 2.59 4.00
C TYR A 28 -3.39 2.93 3.96
N ASN A 29 -2.85 3.07 2.75
CA ASN A 29 -1.52 3.61 2.53
C ASN A 29 -1.56 5.13 2.74
N VAL A 30 -1.11 5.55 3.92
CA VAL A 30 -1.37 6.90 4.46
C VAL A 30 -0.54 7.97 3.76
N SER A 31 -0.89 9.24 4.00
CA SER A 31 -0.20 10.41 3.43
C SER A 31 1.31 10.41 3.72
N GLY A 32 1.72 10.01 4.93
CA GLY A 32 3.14 9.90 5.28
C GLY A 32 3.90 8.85 4.46
N GLU A 33 3.29 7.69 4.22
CA GLU A 33 3.89 6.62 3.41
C GLU A 33 4.00 7.05 1.93
N PHE A 34 2.98 7.73 1.41
CA PHE A 34 3.01 8.35 0.08
C PHE A 34 4.11 9.41 -0.03
N ALA A 35 4.13 10.37 0.89
CA ALA A 35 5.09 11.48 0.88
C ALA A 35 6.54 10.98 1.01
N MET A 36 6.77 9.93 1.81
CA MET A 36 8.07 9.30 1.98
C MET A 36 8.63 8.76 0.66
N ILE A 37 7.84 8.00 -0.11
CA ILE A 37 8.27 7.48 -1.42
C ILE A 37 8.48 8.62 -2.41
N LYS A 38 7.56 9.60 -2.47
CA LYS A 38 7.69 10.76 -3.36
C LYS A 38 8.95 11.58 -3.07
N ALA A 39 9.24 11.85 -1.80
CA ALA A 39 10.43 12.60 -1.40
C ALA A 39 11.72 11.84 -1.74
N ALA A 40 11.79 10.54 -1.42
CA ALA A 40 12.96 9.72 -1.73
C ALA A 40 13.21 9.63 -3.26
N ALA A 41 12.17 9.53 -4.07
CA ALA A 41 12.26 9.56 -5.53
C ALA A 41 12.74 10.92 -6.05
N GLN A 42 12.22 12.03 -5.52
CA GLN A 42 12.65 13.39 -5.88
C GLN A 42 14.13 13.63 -5.56
N MET A 43 14.65 13.02 -4.50
CA MET A 43 16.07 13.09 -4.13
C MET A 43 16.96 12.10 -4.92
N GLY A 44 16.38 11.28 -5.79
CA GLY A 44 17.10 10.26 -6.54
C GLY A 44 17.60 9.09 -5.70
N TRP A 45 17.06 8.88 -4.50
CA TRP A 45 17.47 7.80 -3.59
C TRP A 45 16.92 6.44 -4.00
N LEU A 46 15.79 6.43 -4.72
CA LEU A 46 15.16 5.22 -5.24
C LEU A 46 14.38 5.50 -6.52
N ASP A 47 14.04 4.42 -7.22
CA ASP A 47 13.06 4.46 -8.31
C ASP A 47 11.66 4.55 -7.70
N GLY A 48 11.02 5.72 -7.85
CA GLY A 48 9.74 6.01 -7.23
C GLY A 48 8.58 5.16 -7.74
N GLU A 49 8.58 4.81 -9.03
CA GLU A 49 7.55 3.98 -9.63
C GLU A 49 7.64 2.55 -9.09
N ARG A 50 8.86 1.99 -9.11
CA ARG A 50 9.11 0.63 -8.60
C ARG A 50 8.82 0.53 -7.10
N ALA A 51 9.26 1.50 -6.31
CA ALA A 51 9.02 1.52 -4.86
C ALA A 51 7.53 1.67 -4.52
N MET A 52 6.79 2.51 -5.26
CA MET A 52 5.34 2.62 -5.14
C MET A 52 4.67 1.27 -5.38
N LEU A 53 4.95 0.62 -6.52
CA LEU A 53 4.34 -0.67 -6.86
C LEU A 53 4.71 -1.75 -5.86
N GLU A 54 5.97 -1.79 -5.41
CA GLU A 54 6.42 -2.74 -4.39
C GLU A 54 5.64 -2.58 -3.08
N SER A 55 5.43 -1.35 -2.63
CA SER A 55 4.61 -1.05 -1.44
C SER A 55 3.16 -1.55 -1.59
N LEU A 56 2.52 -1.24 -2.72
CA LEU A 56 1.14 -1.67 -2.99
C LEU A 56 1.02 -3.20 -3.10
N ILE A 57 1.98 -3.86 -3.74
CA ILE A 57 2.04 -5.32 -3.84
C ILE A 57 2.28 -5.94 -2.45
N ALA A 58 3.14 -5.35 -1.61
CA ALA A 58 3.38 -5.82 -0.25
C ALA A 58 2.11 -5.77 0.60
N ILE A 59 1.32 -4.70 0.47
CA ILE A 59 0.02 -4.55 1.15
C ILE A 59 -0.99 -5.59 0.65
N ARG A 60 -1.08 -5.80 -0.68
CA ARG A 60 -1.93 -6.85 -1.27
C ARG A 60 -1.53 -8.24 -0.76
N ARG A 61 -0.22 -8.54 -0.76
CA ARG A 61 0.36 -9.80 -0.26
C ARG A 61 0.06 -10.04 1.22
N ALA A 62 0.08 -8.99 2.03
CA ALA A 62 -0.24 -9.10 3.46
C ALA A 62 -1.67 -9.58 3.71
N GLY A 63 -2.59 -9.39 2.76
CA GLY A 63 -3.95 -9.93 2.85
C GLY A 63 -5.05 -8.91 2.62
N ALA A 64 -4.70 -7.65 2.33
CA ALA A 64 -5.69 -6.64 1.97
C ALA A 64 -6.42 -7.03 0.68
N ASP A 65 -7.75 -6.95 0.72
CA ASP A 65 -8.63 -7.11 -0.44
C ASP A 65 -8.80 -5.78 -1.18
N MET A 66 -8.68 -4.67 -0.46
CA MET A 66 -8.75 -3.30 -0.99
C MET A 66 -7.61 -2.45 -0.45
N ILE A 67 -7.01 -1.63 -1.31
CA ILE A 67 -5.99 -0.66 -0.91
C ILE A 67 -6.51 0.73 -1.20
N ILE A 68 -6.62 1.55 -0.16
CA ILE A 68 -6.92 2.97 -0.29
C ILE A 68 -5.55 3.69 -0.30
N THR A 69 -5.25 4.43 -1.36
CA THR A 69 -3.93 5.07 -1.55
C THR A 69 -4.04 6.31 -2.43
N TYR A 70 -3.15 7.28 -2.19
CA TYR A 70 -2.95 8.44 -3.07
C TYR A 70 -2.26 8.08 -4.39
N PHE A 71 -1.60 6.92 -4.46
CA PHE A 71 -0.97 6.41 -5.67
C PHE A 71 -1.96 5.82 -6.68
N ALA A 72 -3.26 5.75 -6.36
CA ALA A 72 -4.24 5.05 -7.19
C ALA A 72 -4.26 5.51 -8.66
N PRO A 73 -4.21 6.82 -8.99
CA PRO A 73 -4.17 7.27 -10.39
C PRO A 73 -2.91 6.81 -11.13
N GLU A 74 -1.74 6.90 -10.49
CA GLU A 74 -0.44 6.52 -11.07
C GLU A 74 -0.34 5.01 -11.25
N ALA A 75 -0.71 4.24 -10.22
CA ALA A 75 -0.73 2.78 -10.28
C ALA A 75 -1.69 2.26 -11.37
N ALA A 76 -2.86 2.89 -11.53
CA ALA A 76 -3.82 2.53 -12.57
C ALA A 76 -3.27 2.75 -13.99
N GLN A 77 -2.51 3.83 -14.21
CA GLN A 77 -1.88 4.08 -15.51
C GLN A 77 -0.79 3.05 -15.87
N ILE A 78 -0.09 2.52 -14.87
CA ILE A 78 0.95 1.52 -15.08
C ILE A 78 0.34 0.13 -15.28
N LEU A 79 -0.65 -0.23 -14.48
CA LEU A 79 -1.31 -1.55 -14.52
C LEU A 79 -2.32 -1.71 -15.65
N GLY A 80 -2.84 -0.60 -16.19
CA GLY A 80 -3.79 -0.59 -17.30
C GLY A 80 -3.14 -0.68 -18.69
N LYS A 81 -1.82 -0.81 -18.75
CA LYS A 81 -1.07 -1.15 -19.97
C LYS A 81 -0.95 -2.66 -20.11
#